data_AF-A0A820TP87-F1
#
_entry.id   AF-A0A820TP87-F1
#
_cell.length_a   1.000
_cell.length_b   1.000
_cell.length_c   1.000
_cell.angle_alpha   90.00
_cell.angle_beta   90.00
_cell.angle_gamma   90.00
#
_symmetry.space_group_name_H-M   'P 1'
#
loop_
_entity.id
_entity.type
_entity.pdbx_description
1 polymer ?
#
loop_
_entity_poly.entity_id
_entity_poly.type
_entity_poly.pdbx_seq_one_letter_code
_entity_poly.pdbx_strand_id
1 'polypeptide(L)'
;MASNADSESITGTPSRGFFEPLQYERCINRYEFGNESLGHLSNMFDERSSLEHTYVNALRSWSRKWHGELTKLSEYPSNKRVWDQIVSTGEQMADIHQTIASNLHDNIQPKLKQWKKDNYEKSIINYKKSKEFEKDFEHVQKPWNKLLESIYEAKQNYYKTAKLLKQADEQKLSMPAETPTETQKQIVDNYVQLKLNIDTARTKYQQVLCDVAPGSEPRQRYEANMTEIFQRTQAFEKKRLDFFKEIFTEYIKTLKQQAVFNKMLDDYVRVLQIHNTQADLDVWYHNHGPGSQSHYPVFEEFQDTV
;
A
#
# COMPACT_ATOMS: atom_id res chain seq x y z
N MET A 1 -1.58 -11.94 -22.71
CA MET A 1 -0.67 -10.88 -23.17
C MET A 1 0.00 -10.32 -21.94
N ALA A 2 1.29 -10.60 -21.79
CA ALA A 2 2.10 -10.20 -20.65
C ALA A 2 2.96 -8.97 -21.03
N SER A 3 3.39 -8.27 -19.97
CA SER A 3 4.38 -7.19 -19.92
C SER A 3 4.08 -5.92 -20.70
N ASN A 4 3.76 -4.85 -19.96
CA ASN A 4 4.50 -3.59 -20.01
C ASN A 4 4.21 -2.85 -18.70
N ALA A 5 4.93 -3.22 -17.65
CA ALA A 5 5.22 -2.28 -16.58
C ALA A 5 6.41 -1.47 -17.10
N ASP A 6 6.11 -0.33 -17.72
CA ASP A 6 7.12 0.64 -18.09
C ASP A 6 7.89 1.02 -16.82
N SER A 7 9.13 0.52 -16.76
CA SER A 7 10.17 1.10 -15.95
C SER A 7 10.38 2.52 -16.45
N GLU A 8 9.73 3.49 -15.80
CA GLU A 8 10.06 4.89 -16.00
C GLU A 8 11.55 5.07 -15.72
N SER A 9 12.30 5.22 -16.80
CA SER A 9 13.71 5.48 -16.77
C SER A 9 13.94 6.80 -16.07
N ILE A 10 14.75 6.72 -15.03
CA ILE A 10 15.29 7.80 -14.21
C ILE A 10 15.96 8.84 -15.13
N THR A 11 15.20 9.83 -15.57
CA THR A 11 15.71 11.13 -16.03
C THR A 11 15.69 12.09 -14.84
N GLY A 12 16.46 11.74 -13.81
CA GLY A 12 16.61 12.54 -12.60
C GLY A 12 18.08 12.87 -12.39
N THR A 13 18.34 14.08 -11.90
CA THR A 13 19.56 14.48 -11.19
C THR A 13 20.22 13.28 -10.49
N PRO A 14 21.55 13.09 -10.54
CA PRO A 14 22.19 11.92 -9.93
C PRO A 14 21.62 11.73 -8.53
N SER A 15 20.94 10.59 -8.29
CA SER A 15 20.28 10.35 -7.01
C SER A 15 21.35 10.40 -5.93
N ARG A 16 21.27 11.40 -5.06
CA ARG A 16 22.13 11.53 -3.89
C ARG A 16 22.12 10.25 -3.07
N GLY A 17 23.29 9.83 -2.60
CA GLY A 17 23.47 8.61 -1.82
C GLY A 17 22.97 8.74 -0.37
N PHE A 18 22.64 7.62 0.27
CA PHE A 18 22.12 7.59 1.65
C PHE A 18 23.00 8.33 2.67
N PHE A 19 24.32 8.22 2.54
CA PHE A 19 25.29 8.84 3.45
C PHE A 19 25.46 10.35 3.22
N GLU A 20 24.84 10.92 2.19
CA GLU A 20 24.86 12.37 1.98
C GLU A 20 23.96 13.10 3.00
N PRO A 21 24.26 14.38 3.31
CA PRO A 21 23.47 15.17 4.23
C PRO A 21 21.96 15.11 3.92
N LEU A 22 21.16 14.89 4.97
CA LEU A 22 19.69 14.81 4.96
C LEU A 22 19.06 13.69 4.11
N GLN A 23 19.83 12.84 3.43
CA GLN A 23 19.22 11.77 2.60
C GLN A 23 18.53 10.67 3.42
N TYR A 24 18.77 10.60 4.74
CA TYR A 24 18.04 9.71 5.65
C TYR A 24 16.56 10.07 5.79
N GLU A 25 16.13 11.29 5.44
CA GLU A 25 14.72 11.71 5.47
C GLU A 25 13.81 10.75 4.69
N ARG A 26 14.32 10.12 3.63
CA ARG A 26 13.58 9.09 2.88
C ARG A 26 13.17 7.91 3.76
N CYS A 27 13.98 7.55 4.74
CA CYS A 27 13.65 6.49 5.70
C CYS A 27 12.55 6.92 6.66
N ILE A 28 12.58 8.19 7.10
CA ILE A 28 11.56 8.80 7.96
C ILE A 28 10.23 8.89 7.21
N ASN A 29 10.25 9.43 5.99
CA ASN A 29 9.06 9.54 5.14
C ASN A 29 8.44 8.17 4.86
N ARG A 30 9.25 7.13 4.59
CA ARG A 30 8.74 5.76 4.40
C ARG A 30 7.96 5.25 5.61
N TYR A 31 8.42 5.56 6.82
CA TYR A 31 7.69 5.21 8.04
C TYR A 31 6.31 5.87 8.04
N GLU A 32 6.24 7.18 7.76
CA GLU A 32 5.00 7.96 7.79
C GLU A 32 4.00 7.52 6.70
N PHE A 33 4.48 7.33 5.47
CA PHE A 33 3.68 6.79 4.36
C PHE A 33 3.19 5.36 4.63
N GLY A 34 3.88 4.60 5.47
CA GLY A 34 3.44 3.26 5.89
C GLY A 34 2.10 3.28 6.63
N ASN A 35 1.83 4.31 7.44
CA ASN A 35 0.53 4.46 8.13
C ASN A 35 -0.58 4.84 7.15
N GLU A 36 -0.27 5.73 6.20
CA GLU A 36 -1.19 6.14 5.15
C GLU A 36 -1.59 4.95 4.27
N SER A 37 -0.61 4.13 3.88
CA SER A 37 -0.84 2.87 3.15
C SER A 37 -1.79 1.91 3.88
N LEU A 38 -1.68 1.80 5.21
CA LEU A 38 -2.64 1.01 6.02
C LEU A 38 -4.03 1.64 6.04
N GLY A 39 -4.13 2.98 5.96
CA GLY A 39 -5.39 3.69 5.78
C GLY A 39 -6.05 3.36 4.45
N HIS A 40 -5.30 3.44 3.35
CA HIS A 40 -5.79 3.04 2.03
C HIS A 40 -6.26 1.59 1.99
N LEU A 41 -5.48 0.67 2.60
CA LEU A 41 -5.87 -0.73 2.68
C LEU A 41 -7.17 -0.94 3.47
N SER A 42 -7.33 -0.23 4.59
CA SER A 42 -8.56 -0.26 5.39
C SER A 42 -9.75 0.27 4.59
N ASN A 43 -9.63 1.41 3.92
CA ASN A 43 -10.70 1.96 3.10
C ASN A 43 -11.11 1.01 1.96
N MET A 44 -10.13 0.42 1.27
CA MET A 44 -10.37 -0.54 0.19
C MET A 44 -11.18 -1.76 0.68
N PHE A 45 -10.90 -2.27 1.89
CA PHE A 45 -11.69 -3.38 2.44
C PHE A 45 -13.07 -2.97 2.94
N ASP A 46 -13.26 -1.73 3.41
CA ASP A 46 -14.59 -1.21 3.76
C ASP A 46 -15.45 -1.04 2.51
N GLU A 47 -14.89 -0.47 1.44
CA GLU A 47 -15.54 -0.38 0.12
C GLU A 47 -15.92 -1.78 -0.38
N ARG A 48 -14.99 -2.74 -0.30
CA ARG A 48 -15.28 -4.12 -0.68
C ARG A 48 -16.40 -4.73 0.17
N SER A 49 -16.40 -4.55 1.48
CA SER A 49 -17.46 -5.06 2.35
C SER A 49 -18.82 -4.45 2.01
N SER A 50 -18.86 -3.17 1.63
CA SER A 50 -20.09 -2.49 1.18
C SER A 50 -20.66 -3.08 -0.12
N LEU A 51 -19.78 -3.43 -1.08
CA LEU A 51 -20.19 -4.13 -2.30
C LEU A 51 -20.84 -5.49 -1.99
N GLU A 52 -20.24 -6.26 -1.08
CA GLU A 52 -20.80 -7.54 -0.64
C GLU A 52 -22.19 -7.35 -0.01
N HIS A 53 -22.34 -6.40 0.93
CA HIS A 53 -23.62 -6.10 1.57
C HIS A 53 -24.70 -5.71 0.54
N THR A 54 -24.33 -4.93 -0.48
CA THR A 54 -25.25 -4.55 -1.56
C THR A 54 -25.78 -5.79 -2.28
N TYR A 55 -24.90 -6.72 -2.64
CA TYR A 55 -25.30 -7.95 -3.33
C TYR A 55 -26.14 -8.86 -2.44
N VAL A 56 -25.76 -9.04 -1.17
CA VAL A 56 -26.53 -9.78 -0.16
C VAL A 56 -27.96 -9.26 -0.05
N ASN A 57 -28.12 -7.94 0.06
CA ASN A 57 -29.43 -7.31 0.18
C ASN A 57 -30.26 -7.50 -1.11
N ALA A 58 -29.64 -7.39 -2.28
CA ALA A 58 -30.30 -7.63 -3.56
C ALA A 58 -30.81 -9.08 -3.68
N LEU A 59 -29.96 -10.05 -3.34
CA LEU A 59 -30.31 -11.48 -3.36
C LEU A 59 -31.45 -11.81 -2.39
N ARG A 60 -31.37 -11.34 -1.14
CA ARG A 60 -32.44 -11.57 -0.14
C ARG A 60 -33.75 -10.89 -0.54
N SER A 61 -33.69 -9.70 -1.13
CA SER A 61 -34.87 -8.99 -1.65
C SER A 61 -35.52 -9.75 -2.80
N TRP A 62 -34.71 -10.19 -3.78
CA TRP A 62 -35.15 -11.00 -4.90
C TRP A 62 -35.77 -12.32 -4.44
N SER A 63 -35.13 -13.02 -3.51
CA SER A 63 -35.61 -14.31 -3.00
C SER A 63 -36.95 -14.16 -2.28
N ARG A 64 -37.07 -13.23 -1.34
CA ARG A 64 -38.33 -12.95 -0.63
C ARG A 64 -39.48 -12.60 -1.58
N LYS A 65 -39.20 -11.77 -2.59
CA LYS A 65 -40.20 -11.40 -3.61
C LYS A 65 -40.72 -12.66 -4.32
N TRP A 66 -39.82 -13.49 -4.85
CA TRP A 66 -40.22 -14.62 -5.67
C TRP A 66 -40.83 -15.76 -4.85
N HIS A 67 -40.41 -16.00 -3.61
CA HIS A 67 -41.14 -16.89 -2.71
C HIS A 67 -42.59 -16.42 -2.53
N GLY A 68 -42.80 -15.11 -2.31
CA GLY A 68 -44.13 -14.51 -2.23
C GLY A 68 -44.97 -14.73 -3.50
N GLU A 69 -44.39 -14.54 -4.69
CA GLU A 69 -45.10 -14.79 -5.95
C GLU A 69 -45.38 -16.27 -6.20
N LEU A 70 -44.45 -17.16 -5.85
CA LEU A 70 -44.63 -18.61 -5.96
C LEU A 70 -45.77 -19.12 -5.09
N THR A 71 -45.96 -18.59 -3.88
CA THR A 71 -47.10 -19.01 -3.02
C THR A 71 -48.46 -18.76 -3.69
N LYS A 72 -48.57 -17.70 -4.50
CA LYS A 72 -49.80 -17.34 -5.21
C LYS A 72 -49.99 -18.09 -6.53
N LEU A 73 -48.91 -18.67 -7.06
CA LEU A 73 -48.93 -19.31 -8.36
C LEU A 73 -49.59 -20.69 -8.28
N SER A 74 -50.60 -20.90 -9.14
CA SER A 74 -51.23 -22.20 -9.38
C SER A 74 -50.36 -23.03 -10.34
N GLU A 75 -49.20 -23.42 -9.87
CA GLU A 75 -48.21 -24.23 -10.60
C GLU A 75 -48.20 -25.67 -10.07
N TYR A 76 -47.80 -26.61 -10.92
CA TYR A 76 -47.75 -28.02 -10.57
C TYR A 76 -46.75 -28.31 -9.44
N PRO A 77 -47.04 -29.25 -8.52
CA PRO A 77 -46.24 -29.45 -7.31
C PRO A 77 -44.76 -29.74 -7.57
N SER A 78 -44.44 -30.64 -8.52
CA SER A 78 -43.04 -31.02 -8.76
C SER A 78 -42.26 -29.89 -9.45
N ASN A 79 -42.89 -29.21 -10.42
CA ASN A 79 -42.32 -28.04 -11.11
C ASN A 79 -42.13 -26.84 -10.17
N LYS A 80 -43.15 -26.51 -9.37
CA LYS A 80 -43.13 -25.44 -8.38
C LYS A 80 -42.01 -25.64 -7.36
N ARG A 81 -41.74 -26.88 -6.95
CA ARG A 81 -40.65 -27.21 -6.02
C ARG A 81 -39.26 -26.94 -6.59
N VAL A 82 -39.04 -27.19 -7.88
CA VAL A 82 -37.77 -26.84 -8.54
C VAL A 82 -37.58 -25.33 -8.58
N TRP A 83 -38.64 -24.60 -8.93
CA TRP A 83 -38.60 -23.14 -8.96
C TRP A 83 -38.36 -22.55 -7.56
N ASP A 84 -39.04 -23.06 -6.55
CA ASP A 84 -38.84 -22.67 -5.15
C ASP A 84 -37.38 -22.89 -4.70
N GLN A 85 -36.77 -24.01 -5.08
CA GLN A 85 -35.36 -24.27 -4.80
C GLN A 85 -34.43 -23.27 -5.49
N ILE A 86 -34.72 -22.90 -6.75
CA ILE A 86 -33.97 -21.84 -7.45
C ILE A 86 -33.98 -20.55 -6.63
N VAL A 87 -35.16 -20.14 -6.18
CA VAL A 87 -35.34 -18.91 -5.40
C VAL A 87 -34.64 -18.99 -4.03
N SER A 88 -34.73 -20.13 -3.36
CA SER A 88 -34.06 -20.41 -2.07
C SER A 88 -32.53 -20.32 -2.15
N THR A 89 -31.92 -20.68 -3.27
CA THR A 89 -30.46 -20.57 -3.40
C THR A 89 -29.95 -19.13 -3.48
N GLY A 90 -30.83 -18.18 -3.80
CA GLY A 90 -30.51 -16.75 -3.67
C GLY A 90 -30.16 -16.39 -2.23
N GLU A 91 -30.88 -16.94 -1.24
CA GLU A 91 -30.56 -16.74 0.19
C GLU A 91 -29.26 -17.45 0.57
N GLN A 92 -29.06 -18.69 0.11
CA GLN A 92 -27.81 -19.42 0.37
C GLN A 92 -26.58 -18.69 -0.20
N MET A 93 -26.71 -18.10 -1.40
CA MET A 93 -25.67 -17.26 -1.99
C MET A 93 -25.45 -15.99 -1.19
N ALA A 94 -26.54 -15.36 -0.73
CA ALA A 94 -26.46 -14.19 0.13
C ALA A 94 -25.70 -14.52 1.43
N ASP A 95 -25.86 -15.71 2.01
CA ASP A 95 -25.15 -16.10 3.23
C ASP A 95 -23.64 -16.33 2.99
N ILE A 96 -23.25 -16.85 1.83
CA ILE A 96 -21.83 -16.94 1.42
C ILE A 96 -21.23 -15.53 1.37
N HIS A 97 -21.88 -14.61 0.66
CA HIS A 97 -21.39 -13.23 0.52
C HIS A 97 -21.45 -12.45 1.85
N GLN A 98 -22.44 -12.72 2.70
CA GLN A 98 -22.51 -12.15 4.05
C GLN A 98 -21.32 -12.61 4.89
N THR A 99 -20.91 -13.88 4.79
CA THR A 99 -19.73 -14.40 5.48
C THR A 99 -18.46 -13.66 5.05
N ILE A 100 -18.32 -13.36 3.75
CA ILE A 100 -17.20 -12.57 3.23
C ILE A 100 -17.23 -11.16 3.82
N ALA A 101 -18.38 -10.49 3.77
CA ALA A 101 -18.57 -9.13 4.28
C ALA A 101 -18.28 -9.03 5.79
N SER A 102 -18.78 -9.98 6.56
CA SER A 102 -18.55 -10.09 8.00
C SER A 102 -17.09 -10.33 8.32
N ASN A 103 -16.38 -11.23 7.62
CA ASN A 103 -14.96 -11.41 7.91
C ASN A 103 -14.12 -10.15 7.58
N LEU A 104 -14.48 -9.40 6.53
CA LEU A 104 -13.86 -8.10 6.28
C LEU A 104 -14.06 -7.15 7.46
N HIS A 105 -15.30 -7.03 7.96
CA HIS A 105 -15.67 -6.09 9.02
C HIS A 105 -15.21 -6.51 10.43
N ASP A 106 -15.34 -7.79 10.78
CA ASP A 106 -15.19 -8.31 12.14
C ASP A 106 -13.79 -8.88 12.42
N ASN A 107 -13.03 -9.23 11.37
CA ASN A 107 -11.69 -9.82 11.53
C ASN A 107 -10.60 -8.93 10.90
N ILE A 108 -10.72 -8.58 9.61
CA ILE A 108 -9.67 -7.82 8.92
C ILE A 108 -9.59 -6.36 9.40
N GLN A 109 -10.72 -5.65 9.47
CA GLN A 109 -10.72 -4.24 9.90
C GLN A 109 -10.20 -4.04 11.34
N PRO A 110 -10.60 -4.84 12.34
CA PRO A 110 -10.10 -4.69 13.70
C PRO A 110 -8.61 -4.96 13.79
N LYS A 111 -8.10 -5.97 13.05
CA LYS A 111 -6.65 -6.23 12.96
C LYS A 111 -5.89 -5.03 12.39
N LEU A 112 -6.36 -4.44 11.30
CA LEU A 112 -5.76 -3.23 10.71
C LEU A 112 -5.76 -2.05 11.70
N LYS A 113 -6.91 -1.78 12.33
CA LYS A 113 -7.06 -0.69 13.32
C LYS A 113 -6.15 -0.89 14.53
N GLN A 114 -6.12 -2.10 15.07
CA GLN A 114 -5.30 -2.44 16.24
C GLN A 114 -3.81 -2.37 15.91
N TRP A 115 -3.37 -2.94 14.78
CA TRP A 115 -1.96 -2.86 14.38
C TRP A 115 -1.52 -1.41 14.16
N LYS A 116 -2.35 -0.57 13.53
CA LYS A 116 -2.05 0.87 13.40
C LYS A 116 -1.90 1.53 14.78
N LYS A 117 -2.84 1.29 15.70
CA LYS A 117 -2.80 1.83 17.05
C LYS A 117 -1.51 1.46 17.79
N ASP A 118 -1.09 0.20 17.68
CA ASP A 118 0.07 -0.33 18.40
C ASP A 118 1.42 0.08 17.82
N ASN A 119 1.48 0.41 16.52
CA ASN A 119 2.73 0.67 15.82
C ASN A 119 2.91 2.14 15.42
N TYR A 120 1.83 2.92 15.32
CA TYR A 120 1.84 4.32 14.90
C TYR A 120 1.32 5.26 16.00
N GLU A 121 2.02 5.26 17.14
CA GLU A 121 1.70 6.17 18.24
C GLU A 121 1.98 7.64 17.85
N LYS A 122 0.95 8.46 17.93
CA LYS A 122 1.05 9.90 17.67
C LYS A 122 1.55 10.66 18.90
N SER A 123 2.37 11.68 18.65
CA SER A 123 2.54 12.83 19.56
C SER A 123 1.49 13.90 19.22
N ILE A 124 1.74 15.17 19.57
CA ILE A 124 0.84 16.30 19.26
C ILE A 124 0.78 16.56 17.75
N ILE A 125 1.88 16.38 17.01
CA ILE A 125 1.98 16.73 15.58
C ILE A 125 2.52 15.58 14.72
N ASN A 126 3.46 14.78 15.23
CA ASN A 126 4.17 13.73 14.47
C ASN A 126 4.12 12.36 15.16
N TYR A 127 4.49 11.27 14.47
CA TYR A 127 4.63 9.96 15.11
C TYR A 127 5.87 9.91 16.00
N LYS A 128 5.74 9.34 17.21
CA LYS A 128 6.84 9.30 18.19
C LYS A 128 8.09 8.62 17.64
N LYS A 129 7.91 7.47 16.98
CA LYS A 129 9.00 6.68 16.41
C LYS A 129 9.66 7.32 15.17
N SER A 130 8.88 8.08 14.38
CA SER A 130 9.42 8.92 13.29
C SER A 130 10.42 9.94 13.87
N LYS A 131 10.00 10.66 14.92
CA LYS A 131 10.85 11.64 15.62
C LYS A 131 12.04 11.02 16.35
N GLU A 132 11.92 9.80 16.85
CA GLU A 132 13.05 9.05 17.42
C GLU A 132 14.13 8.78 16.36
N PHE A 133 13.75 8.21 15.22
CA PHE A 133 14.69 7.93 14.13
C PHE A 133 15.33 9.19 13.57
N GLU A 134 14.55 10.26 13.39
CA GLU A 134 15.06 11.55 12.91
C GLU A 134 16.14 12.10 13.85
N LYS A 135 15.89 12.10 15.17
CA LYS A 135 16.88 12.54 16.17
C LYS A 135 18.13 11.68 16.16
N ASP A 136 17.99 10.36 16.03
CA ASP A 136 19.13 9.44 15.99
C ASP A 136 20.01 9.73 14.76
N PHE A 137 19.40 9.92 13.58
CA PHE A 137 20.13 10.28 12.36
C PHE A 137 20.79 11.65 12.47
N GLU A 138 20.07 12.67 12.94
CA GLU A 138 20.62 14.01 13.15
C GLU A 138 21.82 13.99 14.09
N HIS A 139 21.73 13.22 15.18
CA HIS A 139 22.81 13.09 16.16
C HIS A 139 24.08 12.53 15.52
N VAL A 140 23.96 11.47 14.72
CA VAL A 140 25.09 10.83 14.03
C VAL A 140 25.62 11.70 12.89
N GLN A 141 24.76 12.38 12.14
CA GLN A 141 25.15 13.17 10.97
C GLN A 141 25.73 14.54 11.34
N LYS A 142 25.40 15.11 12.49
CA LYS A 142 25.92 16.43 12.94
C LYS A 142 27.45 16.55 12.91
N PRO A 143 28.25 15.64 13.50
CA PRO A 143 29.72 15.72 13.42
C PRO A 143 30.24 15.50 11.99
N TRP A 144 29.56 14.68 11.19
CA TRP A 144 29.91 14.48 9.78
C TRP A 144 29.70 15.77 8.96
N ASN A 145 28.58 16.47 9.17
CA ASN A 145 28.29 17.74 8.51
C ASN A 145 29.34 18.81 8.86
N LYS A 146 29.78 18.90 10.12
CA LYS A 146 30.88 19.79 10.53
C LYS A 146 32.20 19.49 9.78
N LEU A 147 32.48 18.22 9.53
CA LEU A 147 33.67 17.83 8.78
C LEU A 147 33.55 18.25 7.31
N LEU A 148 32.38 18.04 6.70
CA LEU A 148 32.09 18.50 5.33
C LEU A 148 32.16 20.03 5.22
N GLU A 149 31.68 20.78 6.21
CA GLU A 149 31.81 22.23 6.31
C GLU A 149 33.29 22.65 6.34
N SER A 150 34.12 22.00 7.17
CA SER A 150 35.56 22.28 7.25
C SER A 150 36.28 22.02 5.93
N ILE A 151 35.91 20.94 5.22
CA ILE A 151 36.42 20.63 3.88
C ILE A 151 36.03 21.72 2.88
N TYR A 152 34.77 22.17 2.94
CA TYR A 152 34.28 23.24 2.07
C TYR A 152 35.02 24.56 2.31
N GLU A 153 35.22 24.96 3.57
CA GLU A 153 36.00 26.15 3.94
C GLU A 153 37.45 26.06 3.46
N ALA A 154 38.13 24.93 3.69
CA ALA A 154 39.50 24.71 3.25
C ALA A 154 39.63 24.76 1.72
N LYS A 155 38.66 24.18 0.99
CA LYS A 155 38.57 24.25 -0.47
C LYS A 155 38.40 25.69 -0.95
N GLN A 156 37.49 26.45 -0.34
CA GLN A 156 37.23 27.86 -0.69
C GLN A 156 38.48 28.71 -0.45
N ASN A 157 39.18 28.49 0.67
CA ASN A 157 40.44 29.18 0.96
C ASN A 157 41.52 28.85 -0.07
N TYR A 158 41.70 27.56 -0.42
CA TYR A 158 42.63 27.15 -1.46
C TYR A 158 42.32 27.80 -2.82
N TYR A 159 41.06 27.80 -3.25
CA TYR A 159 40.64 28.42 -4.51
C TYR A 159 40.82 29.95 -4.51
N LYS A 160 40.51 30.61 -3.39
CA LYS A 160 40.72 32.05 -3.22
C LYS A 160 42.21 32.39 -3.35
N THR A 161 43.09 31.67 -2.65
CA THR A 161 44.55 31.90 -2.72
C THR A 161 45.11 31.59 -4.09
N ALA A 162 44.63 30.53 -4.76
CA ALA A 162 45.02 30.21 -6.13
C ALA A 162 44.65 31.33 -7.12
N LYS A 163 43.46 31.93 -6.96
CA LYS A 163 43.03 33.08 -7.77
C LYS A 163 43.91 34.31 -7.53
N LEU A 164 44.21 34.63 -6.26
CA LEU A 164 45.09 35.75 -5.91
C LEU A 164 46.52 35.55 -6.43
N LEU A 165 47.06 34.33 -6.33
CA LEU A 165 48.38 34.01 -6.86
C LEU A 165 48.45 34.22 -8.37
N LYS A 166 47.42 33.78 -9.11
CA LYS A 166 47.33 34.00 -10.56
C LYS A 166 47.34 35.49 -10.91
N GLN A 167 46.57 36.30 -10.18
CA GLN A 167 46.52 37.75 -10.37
C GLN A 167 47.87 38.42 -10.05
N ALA A 168 48.56 37.99 -8.99
CA ALA A 168 49.87 38.51 -8.64
C ALA A 168 50.96 38.12 -9.67
N ASP A 169 50.87 36.93 -10.26
CA ASP A 169 51.76 36.49 -11.33
C ASP A 169 51.56 37.32 -12.61
N GLU A 170 50.31 37.55 -13.00
CA GLU A 170 49.95 38.43 -14.12
C GLU A 170 50.46 39.86 -13.87
N GLN A 171 50.30 40.39 -12.65
CA GLN A 171 50.80 41.72 -12.26
C GLN A 171 52.34 41.79 -12.33
N LYS A 172 53.03 40.72 -11.94
CA LYS A 172 54.48 40.62 -12.02
C LYS A 172 54.97 40.56 -13.48
N LEU A 173 54.28 39.83 -14.34
CA LEU A 173 54.62 39.69 -15.77
C LEU A 173 54.32 40.95 -16.60
N SER A 174 53.28 41.70 -16.22
CA SER A 174 52.85 42.93 -16.90
C SER A 174 53.49 44.21 -16.32
N MET A 175 54.50 44.06 -15.46
CA MET A 175 55.16 45.18 -14.80
C MET A 175 55.95 46.07 -15.78
N PRO A 176 55.67 47.39 -15.86
CA PRO A 176 56.43 48.31 -16.71
C PRO A 176 57.88 48.44 -16.26
N ALA A 177 58.81 48.62 -17.21
CA ALA A 177 60.24 48.78 -16.91
C ALA A 177 60.57 50.02 -16.05
N GLU A 178 59.70 51.04 -16.09
CA GLU A 178 59.82 52.30 -15.36
C GLU A 178 59.31 52.23 -13.90
N THR A 179 58.76 51.07 -13.48
CA THR A 179 58.20 50.89 -12.14
C THR A 179 59.28 51.14 -11.07
N PRO A 180 59.04 51.97 -10.04
CA PRO A 180 60.02 52.23 -8.99
C PRO A 180 60.47 50.95 -8.28
N THR A 181 61.76 50.85 -7.97
CA THR A 181 62.38 49.64 -7.36
C THR A 181 61.66 49.15 -6.11
N GLU A 182 61.17 50.08 -5.28
CA GLU A 182 60.40 49.75 -4.08
C GLU A 182 59.07 49.05 -4.42
N THR A 183 58.34 49.56 -5.42
CA THR A 183 57.10 48.97 -5.93
C THR A 183 57.36 47.62 -6.61
N GLN A 184 58.46 47.47 -7.36
CA GLN A 184 58.86 46.18 -7.94
C GLN A 184 59.08 45.13 -6.86
N LYS A 185 59.81 45.50 -5.80
CA LYS A 185 60.06 44.63 -4.64
C LYS A 185 58.76 44.21 -3.97
N GLN A 186 57.83 45.15 -3.73
CA GLN A 186 56.52 44.84 -3.13
C GLN A 186 55.70 43.83 -3.97
N ILE A 187 55.69 43.96 -5.30
CA ILE A 187 54.97 43.03 -6.19
C ILE A 187 55.59 41.63 -6.13
N VAL A 188 56.93 41.54 -6.15
CA VAL A 188 57.64 40.26 -6.05
C VAL A 188 57.44 39.62 -4.66
N ASP A 189 57.55 40.40 -3.58
CA ASP A 189 57.35 39.93 -2.21
C ASP A 189 55.91 39.42 -1.99
N ASN A 190 54.90 40.14 -2.51
CA ASN A 190 53.50 39.69 -2.49
C ASN A 190 53.30 38.37 -3.24
N TYR A 191 53.90 38.23 -4.43
CA TYR A 191 53.86 36.97 -5.19
C TYR A 191 54.50 35.81 -4.41
N VAL A 192 55.69 36.02 -3.82
CA VAL A 192 56.38 34.99 -3.01
C VAL A 192 55.53 34.59 -1.80
N GLN A 193 54.92 35.56 -1.12
CA GLN A 193 54.03 35.30 0.02
C GLN A 193 52.79 34.49 -0.40
N LEU A 194 52.16 34.84 -1.52
CA LEU A 194 51.01 34.10 -2.05
C LEU A 194 51.39 32.66 -2.47
N LYS A 195 52.63 32.45 -2.93
CA LYS A 195 53.17 31.12 -3.25
C LYS A 195 53.33 30.25 -2.00
N LEU A 196 53.78 30.82 -0.87
CA LEU A 196 53.81 30.10 0.41
C LEU A 196 52.40 29.82 0.94
N ASN A 197 51.50 30.80 0.81
CA ASN A 197 50.12 30.68 1.28
C ASN A 197 49.34 29.62 0.51
N ILE A 198 49.58 29.44 -0.80
CA ILE A 198 48.88 28.40 -1.58
C ILE A 198 49.31 27.00 -1.15
N ASP A 199 50.59 26.79 -0.84
CA ASP A 199 51.09 25.49 -0.36
C ASP A 199 50.52 25.17 1.02
N THR A 200 50.42 26.17 1.89
CA THR A 200 49.76 26.05 3.21
C THR A 200 48.28 25.70 3.05
N ALA A 201 47.56 26.43 2.19
CA ALA A 201 46.14 26.19 1.94
C ALA A 201 45.88 24.81 1.31
N ARG A 202 46.75 24.37 0.38
CA ARG A 202 46.71 23.04 -0.23
C ARG A 202 46.90 21.95 0.81
N THR A 203 47.94 22.08 1.65
CA THR A 203 48.25 21.11 2.71
C THR A 203 47.07 20.99 3.67
N LYS A 204 46.49 22.11 4.10
CA LYS A 204 45.32 22.11 4.97
C LYS A 204 44.12 21.44 4.31
N TYR A 205 43.84 21.72 3.04
CA TYR A 205 42.73 21.11 2.30
C TYR A 205 42.93 19.58 2.14
N GLN A 206 44.13 19.13 1.80
CA GLN A 206 44.46 17.71 1.72
C GLN A 206 44.32 17.01 3.08
N GLN A 207 44.76 17.66 4.16
CA GLN A 207 44.66 17.11 5.50
C GLN A 207 43.21 16.87 5.93
N VAL A 208 42.31 17.84 5.73
CA VAL A 208 40.90 17.67 6.11
C VAL A 208 40.16 16.66 5.21
N LEU A 209 40.64 16.43 3.99
CA LEU A 209 40.11 15.37 3.12
C LEU A 209 40.47 13.95 3.62
N CYS A 210 41.56 13.78 4.37
CA CYS A 210 41.93 12.48 4.94
C CYS A 210 40.84 11.96 5.89
N ASP A 211 40.15 12.84 6.61
CA ASP A 211 39.11 12.46 7.57
C ASP A 211 37.83 11.91 6.91
N VAL A 212 37.60 12.17 5.61
CA VAL A 212 36.48 11.60 4.82
C VAL A 212 36.92 10.55 3.81
N ALA A 213 38.22 10.26 3.73
CA ALA A 213 38.75 9.27 2.81
C ALA A 213 38.17 7.87 3.14
N PRO A 214 38.00 6.98 2.14
CA PRO A 214 37.65 5.59 2.40
C PRO A 214 38.60 4.97 3.44
N GLY A 215 38.03 4.37 4.49
CA GLY A 215 38.80 3.74 5.56
C GLY A 215 39.27 4.67 6.68
N SER A 216 38.96 5.97 6.63
CA SER A 216 39.20 6.86 7.77
C SER A 216 38.30 6.50 8.96
N GLU A 217 38.81 6.67 10.18
CA GLU A 217 38.04 6.42 11.41
C GLU A 217 36.74 7.24 11.48
N PRO A 218 36.73 8.56 11.15
CA PRO A 218 35.50 9.34 11.19
C PRO A 218 34.45 8.85 10.20
N ARG A 219 34.86 8.43 9.00
CA ARG A 219 33.96 7.91 7.97
C ARG A 219 33.40 6.54 8.37
N GLN A 220 34.25 5.63 8.82
CA GLN A 220 33.81 4.30 9.26
C GLN A 220 32.80 4.40 10.41
N ARG A 221 33.07 5.25 11.40
CA ARG A 221 32.14 5.49 12.52
C ARG A 221 30.82 6.09 12.05
N TYR A 222 30.86 7.07 11.15
CA TYR A 222 29.65 7.66 10.57
C TYR A 222 28.83 6.62 9.79
N GLU A 223 29.44 5.90 8.86
CA GLU A 223 28.77 4.90 8.03
C GLU A 223 28.19 3.75 8.88
N ALA A 224 28.93 3.27 9.90
CA ALA A 224 28.46 2.23 10.80
C ALA A 224 27.22 2.68 11.61
N ASN A 225 27.28 3.84 12.26
CA ASN A 225 26.18 4.35 13.07
C ASN A 225 24.94 4.69 12.23
N MET A 226 25.13 5.30 11.04
CA MET A 226 24.03 5.53 10.10
C MET A 226 23.38 4.22 9.65
N THR A 227 24.19 3.19 9.41
CA THR A 227 23.72 1.85 9.00
C THR A 227 22.95 1.16 10.11
N GLU A 228 23.37 1.28 11.37
CA GLU A 228 22.65 0.73 12.52
C GLU A 228 21.23 1.31 12.63
N ILE A 229 21.10 2.63 12.54
CA ILE A 229 19.79 3.30 12.57
C ILE A 229 18.96 2.87 11.35
N PHE A 230 19.56 2.83 10.17
CA PHE A 230 18.90 2.33 8.96
C PHE A 230 18.34 0.92 9.14
N GLN A 231 19.12 0.00 9.73
CA GLN A 231 18.66 -1.36 10.00
C GLN A 231 17.45 -1.39 10.94
N ARG A 232 17.38 -0.51 11.95
CA ARG A 232 16.17 -0.37 12.80
C ARG A 232 14.96 0.10 11.97
N THR A 233 15.14 1.04 11.04
CA THR A 233 14.06 1.45 10.12
C THR A 233 13.63 0.33 9.17
N GLN A 234 14.58 -0.50 8.69
CA GLN A 234 14.31 -1.67 7.85
C GLN A 234 13.54 -2.75 8.62
N ALA A 235 13.92 -3.02 9.86
CA ALA A 235 13.26 -4.00 10.71
C ALA A 235 11.80 -3.61 10.98
N PHE A 236 11.54 -2.31 11.20
CA PHE A 236 10.18 -1.81 11.32
C PHE A 236 9.37 -1.98 10.02
N GLU A 237 9.95 -1.61 8.88
CA GLU A 237 9.26 -1.77 7.59
C GLU A 237 8.99 -3.24 7.27
N LYS A 238 9.92 -4.15 7.58
CA LYS A 238 9.70 -5.59 7.45
C LYS A 238 8.48 -6.04 8.27
N LYS A 239 8.34 -5.59 9.52
CA LYS A 239 7.18 -5.89 10.36
C LYS A 239 5.87 -5.45 9.69
N ARG A 240 5.85 -4.27 9.06
CA ARG A 240 4.68 -3.76 8.31
C ARG A 240 4.37 -4.64 7.10
N LEU A 241 5.37 -4.98 6.30
CA LEU A 241 5.19 -5.81 5.10
C LEU A 241 4.73 -7.23 5.43
N ASP A 242 5.28 -7.83 6.49
CA ASP A 242 4.84 -9.14 6.98
C ASP A 242 3.37 -9.10 7.44
N PHE A 243 2.95 -8.01 8.10
CA PHE A 243 1.56 -7.81 8.48
C PHE A 243 0.64 -7.63 7.26
N PHE A 244 1.05 -6.89 6.23
CA PHE A 244 0.29 -6.82 4.96
C PHE A 244 0.08 -8.21 4.37
N LYS A 245 1.14 -9.03 4.34
CA LYS A 245 1.07 -10.41 3.85
C LYS A 245 0.08 -11.25 4.67
N GLU A 246 0.05 -11.09 5.99
CA GLU A 246 -0.94 -11.74 6.85
C GLU A 246 -2.36 -11.32 6.46
N ILE A 247 -2.64 -10.02 6.36
CA ILE A 247 -3.96 -9.50 5.99
C ILE A 247 -4.41 -10.01 4.62
N PHE A 248 -3.52 -10.00 3.62
CA PHE A 248 -3.83 -10.54 2.30
C PHE A 248 -4.13 -12.04 2.34
N THR A 249 -3.41 -12.78 3.17
CA THR A 249 -3.64 -14.21 3.36
C THR A 249 -5.01 -14.47 4.00
N GLU A 250 -5.39 -13.70 5.02
CA GLU A 250 -6.70 -13.77 5.66
C GLU A 250 -7.85 -13.45 4.69
N TYR A 251 -7.66 -12.43 3.86
CA TYR A 251 -8.61 -12.10 2.81
C TYR A 251 -8.76 -13.24 1.78
N ILE A 252 -7.65 -13.83 1.31
CA ILE A 252 -7.70 -14.98 0.39
C ILE A 252 -8.42 -16.17 1.03
N LYS A 253 -8.19 -16.46 2.31
CA LYS A 253 -8.91 -17.52 3.04
C LYS A 253 -10.42 -17.24 3.06
N THR A 254 -10.82 -15.99 3.22
CA THR A 254 -12.22 -15.56 3.23
C THR A 254 -12.94 -15.96 1.95
N LEU A 255 -12.26 -15.83 0.80
CA LEU A 255 -12.84 -16.13 -0.51
C LEU A 255 -12.98 -17.64 -0.78
N LYS A 256 -12.30 -18.50 -0.03
CA LYS A 256 -12.31 -19.96 -0.24
C LYS A 256 -13.57 -20.62 0.36
N GLN A 257 -14.75 -20.28 -0.17
CA GLN A 257 -16.06 -20.81 0.26
C GLN A 257 -16.54 -22.01 -0.57
N GLN A 258 -15.61 -22.81 -1.12
CA GLN A 258 -15.90 -23.82 -2.14
C GLN A 258 -16.86 -24.93 -1.66
N ALA A 259 -16.75 -25.35 -0.41
CA ALA A 259 -17.64 -26.38 0.14
C ALA A 259 -19.10 -25.92 0.22
N VAL A 260 -19.34 -24.66 0.59
CA VAL A 260 -20.69 -24.10 0.72
C VAL A 260 -21.33 -23.92 -0.65
N PHE A 261 -20.55 -23.43 -1.62
CA PHE A 261 -21.00 -23.30 -3.00
C PHE A 261 -21.31 -24.65 -3.65
N ASN A 262 -20.45 -25.66 -3.47
CA ASN A 262 -20.69 -27.00 -4.00
C ASN A 262 -21.95 -27.63 -3.39
N LYS A 263 -22.16 -27.49 -2.08
CA LYS A 263 -23.38 -27.97 -1.42
C LYS A 263 -24.64 -27.33 -2.01
N MET A 264 -24.61 -26.02 -2.28
CA MET A 264 -25.73 -25.33 -2.93
C MET A 264 -26.04 -25.94 -4.31
N LEU A 265 -25.02 -26.24 -5.12
CA LEU A 265 -25.18 -26.90 -6.41
C LEU A 265 -25.71 -28.34 -6.28
N ASP A 266 -25.26 -29.09 -5.28
CA ASP A 266 -25.75 -30.46 -5.04
C ASP A 266 -27.23 -30.47 -4.65
N ASP A 267 -27.66 -29.50 -3.83
CA ASP A 267 -29.06 -29.34 -3.42
C ASP A 267 -29.96 -28.99 -4.63
N TYR A 268 -29.45 -28.19 -5.57
CA TYR A 268 -30.08 -27.93 -6.87
C TYR A 268 -30.32 -29.20 -7.69
N VAL A 269 -29.26 -29.99 -7.88
CA VAL A 269 -29.33 -31.22 -8.67
C VAL A 269 -30.32 -32.21 -8.04
N ARG A 270 -30.30 -32.33 -6.71
CA ARG A 270 -31.23 -33.21 -5.98
C ARG A 270 -32.69 -32.82 -6.19
N VAL A 271 -33.01 -31.53 -6.14
CA VAL A 271 -34.40 -31.07 -6.36
C VAL A 271 -34.81 -31.23 -7.83
N LEU A 272 -33.90 -31.05 -8.77
CA LEU A 272 -34.22 -31.30 -10.17
C LEU A 272 -34.50 -32.79 -10.45
N GLN A 273 -33.80 -33.70 -9.77
CA GLN A 273 -34.00 -35.15 -9.91
C GLN A 273 -35.39 -35.64 -9.47
N ILE A 274 -36.06 -34.92 -8.56
CA ILE A 274 -37.41 -35.28 -8.08
C ILE A 274 -38.53 -34.65 -8.93
N HIS A 275 -38.19 -33.84 -9.93
CA HIS A 275 -39.16 -33.31 -10.89
C HIS A 275 -39.81 -34.45 -11.67
N ASN A 276 -41.14 -34.48 -11.73
CA ASN A 276 -41.89 -35.55 -12.38
C ASN A 276 -43.05 -34.97 -13.18
N THR A 277 -42.78 -34.74 -14.47
CA THR A 277 -43.76 -34.21 -15.42
C THR A 277 -45.01 -35.07 -15.51
N GLN A 278 -44.88 -36.41 -15.52
CA GLN A 278 -46.05 -37.28 -15.67
C GLN A 278 -46.95 -37.22 -14.44
N ALA A 279 -46.37 -37.26 -13.24
CA ALA A 279 -47.14 -37.13 -12.00
C ALA A 279 -47.89 -35.80 -11.93
N ASP A 280 -47.27 -34.70 -12.36
CA ASP A 280 -47.90 -33.39 -12.41
C ASP A 280 -49.09 -33.36 -13.42
N LEU A 281 -48.94 -33.98 -14.59
CA LEU A 281 -50.03 -34.14 -15.57
C LEU A 281 -51.17 -35.03 -15.07
N ASP A 282 -50.84 -36.12 -14.37
CA ASP A 282 -51.82 -37.04 -13.80
C ASP A 282 -52.70 -36.33 -12.76
N VAL A 283 -52.10 -35.47 -11.92
CA VAL A 283 -52.84 -34.63 -10.98
C VAL A 283 -53.86 -33.74 -11.69
N TRP A 284 -53.49 -33.11 -12.82
CA TRP A 284 -54.44 -32.32 -13.62
C TRP A 284 -55.56 -33.18 -14.18
N TYR A 285 -55.21 -34.33 -14.77
CA TYR A 285 -56.17 -35.24 -15.39
C TYR A 285 -57.24 -35.70 -14.40
N HIS A 286 -56.86 -36.02 -13.16
CA HIS A 286 -57.79 -36.47 -12.13
C HIS A 286 -58.61 -35.33 -11.50
N ASN A 287 -58.05 -34.14 -11.35
CA ASN A 287 -58.74 -33.03 -10.68
C ASN A 287 -59.62 -32.20 -11.63
N HIS A 288 -59.21 -32.09 -12.90
CA HIS A 288 -59.83 -31.18 -13.88
C HIS A 288 -60.11 -31.83 -15.24
N GLY A 289 -59.58 -33.03 -15.49
CA GLY A 289 -59.74 -33.74 -16.75
C GLY A 289 -60.79 -34.87 -16.70
N PRO A 290 -60.78 -35.76 -17.71
CA PRO A 290 -61.70 -36.90 -17.78
C PRO A 290 -61.63 -37.88 -16.61
N GLY A 291 -60.55 -37.85 -15.81
CA GLY A 291 -60.41 -38.67 -14.61
C GLY A 291 -61.17 -38.12 -13.40
N SER A 292 -61.76 -36.93 -13.50
CA SER A 292 -62.55 -36.32 -12.43
C SER A 292 -63.94 -36.95 -12.33
N GLN A 293 -64.49 -36.96 -11.11
CA GLN A 293 -65.81 -37.53 -10.86
C GLN A 293 -66.91 -36.64 -11.48
N SER A 294 -67.59 -37.16 -12.49
CA SER A 294 -68.77 -36.52 -13.08
C SER A 294 -70.05 -37.05 -12.44
N HIS A 295 -70.90 -36.15 -11.98
CA HIS A 295 -72.25 -36.48 -11.54
C HIS A 295 -73.20 -36.24 -12.70
N TYR A 296 -73.58 -37.31 -13.38
CA TYR A 296 -74.52 -37.22 -14.49
C TYR A 296 -75.95 -37.10 -13.96
N PRO A 297 -76.81 -36.31 -14.62
CA PRO A 297 -78.22 -36.23 -14.25
C PRO A 297 -78.86 -37.62 -14.24
N VAL A 298 -79.54 -37.93 -13.15
CA VAL A 298 -80.41 -39.09 -13.01
C VAL A 298 -81.84 -38.60 -12.82
N PHE A 299 -82.82 -39.50 -12.91
CA PHE A 299 -84.20 -39.13 -12.61
C PHE A 299 -84.32 -38.67 -11.15
N GLU A 300 -84.86 -37.47 -10.94
CA GLU A 300 -85.17 -36.89 -9.63
C GLU A 300 -86.70 -36.75 -9.52
N GLU A 301 -87.30 -37.32 -8.47
CA GLU A 301 -88.74 -37.12 -8.22
C GLU A 301 -89.01 -35.67 -7.84
N PHE A 302 -90.13 -35.12 -8.34
CA PHE A 302 -90.59 -33.80 -7.95
C PHE A 302 -90.85 -33.76 -6.44
N GLN A 303 -90.05 -32.98 -5.71
CA GLN A 303 -90.29 -32.69 -4.30
C GLN A 303 -91.02 -31.35 -4.18
N ASP A 304 -92.28 -31.40 -3.75
CA ASP A 304 -93.11 -30.23 -3.47
C ASP A 304 -92.71 -29.64 -2.10
N THR A 305 -91.52 -29.05 -2.03
CA THR A 305 -91.10 -28.26 -0.88
C THR A 305 -91.47 -26.80 -1.11
N VAL A 306 -92.40 -26.31 -0.28
CA VAL A 306 -92.71 -24.88 -0.06
C VAL A 306 -91.47 -24.13 0.42
#